data_AF-A0A7J6EFL7-F1
#
_entry.id   AF-A0A7J6EFL7-F1
#
_cell.length_a   1.000
_cell.length_b   1.000
_cell.length_c   1.000
_cell.angle_alpha   90.00
_cell.angle_beta   90.00
_cell.angle_gamma   90.00
#
_symmetry.space_group_name_H-M   'P 1'
#
loop_
_entity.id
_entity.type
_entity.pdbx_description
1 polymer ?
#
loop_
_entity_poly.entity_id
_entity_poly.type
_entity_poly.pdbx_seq_one_letter_code
_entity_poly.pdbx_strand_id
1 'polypeptide(L)'
;MTVICSNAGYCGQTDAYCAPENCQSQCRTPSPPPPPSPPPPPFTPPPPISPDDDSHIITSSLFEEMLTYRNDHRCKSNGFYTYDAFITAARIFPGFDTTGSLETRTRELAAFFGQTSQETTGIHTGLECGHGVDDRVIDRIGFYERYCLILGVSTGDNLDCYNQRPFNDDPQTSYGVLKMSVQE
;
A
#
# COMPACT_ATOMS: atom_id res chain seq x y z
N MET A 1 11.71 38.07 -9.10
CA MET A 1 11.64 37.39 -10.41
C MET A 1 12.97 37.55 -11.10
N THR A 2 13.71 36.46 -11.29
CA THR A 2 15.00 36.48 -11.99
C THR A 2 14.75 36.40 -13.49
N VAL A 3 15.42 37.24 -14.28
CA VAL A 3 15.36 37.21 -15.74
C VAL A 3 16.61 36.49 -16.24
N ILE A 4 16.43 35.52 -17.14
CA ILE A 4 17.51 34.65 -17.65
C ILE A 4 17.92 35.18 -19.03
N CYS A 5 19.21 35.23 -19.31
CA CYS A 5 19.73 35.74 -20.58
C CYS A 5 20.23 34.60 -21.47
N SER A 6 19.79 34.62 -22.73
CA SER A 6 20.17 33.63 -23.74
C SER A 6 21.52 33.96 -24.38
N ASN A 7 22.11 32.98 -25.07
CA ASN A 7 23.33 33.14 -25.85
C ASN A 7 23.20 34.17 -27.00
N ALA A 8 21.97 34.50 -27.40
CA ALA A 8 21.68 35.53 -28.40
C ALA A 8 21.67 36.96 -27.82
N GLY A 9 21.96 37.15 -26.53
CA GLY A 9 22.06 38.47 -25.90
C GLY A 9 20.72 39.10 -25.51
N TYR A 10 19.65 38.30 -25.49
CA TYR A 10 18.32 38.74 -25.05
C TYR A 10 17.97 38.10 -23.71
N CYS A 11 17.17 38.78 -22.88
CA CYS A 11 16.79 38.29 -21.55
C CYS A 11 15.27 38.16 -21.42
N GLY A 12 14.82 37.06 -20.82
CA GLY A 12 13.41 36.72 -20.64
C GLY A 12 13.20 35.58 -19.65
N GLN A 13 11.99 35.02 -19.62
CA GLN A 13 11.60 33.94 -18.70
C GLN A 13 11.08 32.69 -19.42
N THR A 14 10.98 32.72 -20.75
CA THR A 14 10.51 31.58 -21.54
C THR A 14 11.65 30.60 -21.85
N ASP A 15 11.32 29.40 -22.31
CA ASP A 15 12.31 28.37 -22.64
C ASP A 15 13.32 28.80 -23.70
N ALA A 16 12.95 29.74 -24.57
CA ALA A 16 13.87 30.38 -25.53
C ALA A 16 15.06 31.07 -24.83
N TYR A 17 14.92 31.45 -23.57
CA TYR A 17 15.99 32.03 -22.75
C TYR A 17 16.56 31.04 -21.73
N CYS A 18 15.74 30.11 -21.26
CA CYS A 18 16.03 29.26 -20.09
C CYS A 18 16.53 27.85 -20.44
N ALA A 19 16.49 27.45 -21.71
CA ALA A 19 16.89 26.10 -22.11
C ALA A 19 18.37 25.82 -21.75
N PRO A 20 18.72 24.58 -21.33
CA PRO A 20 20.04 24.24 -20.80
C PRO A 20 21.22 24.60 -21.71
N GLU A 21 21.03 24.48 -23.03
CA GLU A 21 22.06 24.79 -24.03
C GLU A 21 22.00 26.23 -24.56
N ASN A 22 20.94 26.97 -24.24
CA ASN A 22 20.70 28.31 -24.77
C ASN A 22 20.86 29.42 -23.71
N CYS A 23 21.08 29.06 -22.46
CA CYS A 23 21.23 29.99 -21.35
C CYS A 23 22.69 30.38 -21.13
N GLN A 24 22.96 31.69 -21.07
CA GLN A 24 24.28 32.25 -20.82
C GLN A 24 24.50 32.61 -19.34
N SER A 25 23.50 33.21 -18.69
CA SER A 25 23.62 33.68 -17.31
C SER A 25 22.32 33.53 -16.52
N GLN A 26 22.47 33.24 -15.23
CA GLN A 26 21.39 32.93 -14.28
C GLN A 26 20.57 31.68 -14.65
N CYS A 27 21.24 30.69 -15.25
CA CYS A 27 20.65 29.41 -15.63
C CYS A 27 20.23 28.59 -14.40
N ARG A 28 19.16 27.81 -14.52
CA ARG A 28 18.75 26.88 -13.47
C ARG A 28 19.81 25.78 -13.36
N THR A 29 20.51 25.72 -12.24
CA THR A 29 21.31 24.55 -11.90
C THR A 29 20.38 23.38 -11.58
N PRO A 30 20.59 22.18 -12.13
CA PRO A 30 19.85 21.00 -11.68
C PRO A 30 20.04 20.85 -10.16
N SER A 31 18.97 20.68 -9.40
CA SER A 31 19.11 20.33 -7.99
C SER A 31 19.88 19.01 -7.88
N PRO A 32 20.82 18.87 -6.92
CA PRO A 32 21.42 17.58 -6.63
C PRO A 32 20.33 16.55 -6.33
N PRO A 33 20.52 15.26 -6.69
CA PRO A 33 19.62 14.21 -6.26
C PRO A 33 19.52 14.21 -4.73
N PRO A 34 18.34 13.91 -4.15
CA PRO A 34 18.20 13.79 -2.72
C PRO A 34 19.16 12.72 -2.18
N PRO A 35 19.73 12.90 -0.97
CA PRO A 35 20.57 11.88 -0.37
C PRO A 35 19.80 10.57 -0.19
N PRO A 36 20.48 9.40 -0.26
CA PRO A 36 19.83 8.12 -0.01
C PRO A 36 19.20 8.11 1.38
N SER A 37 18.00 7.54 1.49
CA SER A 37 17.31 7.36 2.77
C SER A 37 18.19 6.57 3.73
N PRO A 38 18.21 6.92 5.03
CA PRO A 38 18.97 6.17 6.03
C PRO A 38 18.48 4.71 6.09
N PRO A 39 19.36 3.74 6.42
CA PRO A 39 18.96 2.35 6.60
C PRO A 39 17.91 2.23 7.71
N PRO A 40 16.95 1.29 7.60
CA PRO A 40 15.97 1.06 8.65
C PRO A 40 16.67 0.68 9.97
N PRO A 41 16.11 1.07 11.12
CA PRO A 41 16.67 0.70 12.42
C PRO A 41 16.75 -0.83 12.56
N PRO A 42 17.69 -1.36 13.38
CA PRO A 42 17.77 -2.79 13.66
C PRO A 42 16.43 -3.31 14.16
N PHE A 43 15.93 -4.40 13.57
CA PHE A 43 14.73 -5.07 14.07
C PHE A 43 14.93 -5.49 15.52
N THR A 44 14.22 -4.84 16.45
CA THR A 44 14.06 -5.33 17.81
C THR A 44 12.83 -6.23 17.85
N PRO A 45 12.95 -7.52 18.22
CA PRO A 45 11.80 -8.41 18.34
C PRO A 45 10.77 -7.80 19.32
N PRO A 46 9.47 -7.82 18.99
CA PRO A 46 8.45 -7.39 19.94
C PRO A 46 8.47 -8.27 21.19
N PRO A 47 8.07 -7.74 22.36
CA PRO A 47 8.02 -8.50 23.59
C PRO A 47 7.08 -9.72 23.46
N PRO A 48 7.31 -10.79 24.25
CA PRO A 48 6.50 -12.00 24.22
C PRO A 48 5.00 -11.71 24.38
N ILE A 49 4.17 -12.51 23.71
CA ILE A 49 2.71 -12.43 23.80
C ILE A 49 2.28 -12.73 25.23
N SER A 50 1.71 -11.74 25.92
CA SER A 50 1.00 -11.96 27.19
C SER A 50 -0.33 -12.65 26.85
N PRO A 51 -0.69 -13.76 27.53
CA PRO A 51 -1.90 -14.53 27.22
C PRO A 51 -3.23 -13.79 27.45
N ASP A 52 -3.19 -12.60 28.06
CA ASP A 52 -4.38 -11.79 28.42
C ASP A 52 -4.51 -10.46 27.63
N ASP A 53 -3.87 -10.35 26.46
CA ASP A 53 -3.92 -9.13 25.64
C ASP A 53 -5.20 -9.09 24.78
N ASP A 54 -6.33 -8.80 25.43
CA ASP A 54 -7.68 -8.68 24.83
C ASP A 54 -7.84 -7.44 23.91
N SER A 55 -6.74 -6.80 23.50
CA SER A 55 -6.75 -5.54 22.76
C SER A 55 -6.82 -5.70 21.23
N HIS A 56 -6.66 -6.92 20.72
CA HIS A 56 -6.64 -7.22 19.29
C HIS A 56 -7.98 -7.75 18.79
N ILE A 57 -8.50 -7.17 17.70
CA ILE A 57 -9.79 -7.57 17.10
C ILE A 57 -9.73 -9.02 16.59
N ILE A 58 -8.55 -9.44 16.16
CA ILE A 58 -8.31 -10.77 15.60
C ILE A 58 -7.84 -11.77 16.65
N THR A 59 -8.76 -12.66 17.01
CA THR A 59 -8.46 -13.85 17.83
C THR A 59 -7.89 -14.98 16.97
N SER A 60 -7.23 -15.95 17.62
CA SER A 60 -6.75 -17.16 16.93
C SER A 60 -7.88 -17.89 16.20
N SER A 61 -9.06 -18.03 16.82
CA SER A 61 -10.21 -18.67 16.18
C SER A 61 -10.70 -17.91 14.95
N LEU A 62 -10.70 -16.58 14.99
CA LEU A 62 -11.10 -15.75 13.87
C LEU A 62 -10.08 -15.82 12.73
N PHE A 63 -8.79 -15.86 13.04
CA PHE A 63 -7.73 -16.10 12.06
C PHE A 63 -7.89 -17.44 11.33
N GLU A 64 -8.20 -18.51 12.07
CA GLU A 64 -8.49 -19.83 11.49
C GLU A 64 -9.77 -19.81 10.63
N GLU A 65 -10.80 -19.09 11.05
CA GLU A 65 -12.05 -18.93 10.30
C GLU A 65 -11.83 -18.18 8.98
N MET A 66 -11.12 -17.06 9.02
CA MET A 66 -10.81 -16.25 7.84
C MET A 66 -9.93 -17.02 6.85
N LEU A 67 -8.94 -17.78 7.34
CA LEU A 67 -7.98 -18.48 6.49
C LEU A 67 -8.19 -20.00 6.52
N THR A 68 -9.43 -20.43 6.33
CA THR A 68 -9.91 -21.82 6.54
C THR A 68 -9.09 -22.89 5.82
N TYR A 69 -8.67 -22.63 4.57
CA TYR A 69 -8.06 -23.64 3.71
C TYR A 69 -6.54 -23.53 3.58
N ARG A 70 -5.89 -22.59 4.29
CA ARG A 70 -4.45 -22.33 4.13
C ARG A 70 -3.56 -23.52 4.50
N ASN A 71 -4.05 -24.38 5.39
CA ASN A 71 -3.38 -25.59 5.89
C ASN A 71 -3.90 -26.87 5.22
N ASP A 72 -4.62 -26.75 4.11
CA ASP A 72 -4.97 -27.91 3.30
C ASP A 72 -3.67 -28.60 2.81
N HIS A 73 -3.64 -29.94 2.81
CA HIS A 73 -2.46 -30.69 2.39
C HIS A 73 -2.09 -30.47 0.90
N ARG A 74 -3.00 -29.91 0.10
CA ARG A 74 -2.78 -29.53 -1.29
C ARG A 74 -2.03 -28.19 -1.43
N CYS A 75 -2.03 -27.36 -0.39
CA CYS A 75 -1.33 -26.08 -0.38
C CYS A 75 0.15 -26.26 -0.06
N LYS A 76 1.03 -25.67 -0.88
CA LYS A 76 2.49 -25.71 -0.64
C LYS A 76 2.91 -24.98 0.64
N SER A 77 2.09 -24.02 1.08
CA SER A 77 2.29 -23.21 2.27
C SER A 77 1.70 -23.82 3.55
N ASN A 78 1.32 -25.10 3.54
CA ASN A 78 0.71 -25.75 4.70
C ASN A 78 1.59 -25.60 5.96
N GLY A 79 1.02 -25.04 7.02
CA GLY A 79 1.69 -24.82 8.31
C GLY A 79 2.61 -23.60 8.34
N PHE A 80 2.77 -22.87 7.24
CA PHE A 80 3.65 -21.70 7.17
C PHE A 80 3.02 -20.45 7.81
N TYR A 81 1.74 -20.18 7.51
CA TYR A 81 1.03 -19.00 8.02
C TYR A 81 0.36 -19.32 9.36
N THR A 82 1.03 -19.02 10.47
CA THR A 82 0.51 -19.25 11.83
C THR A 82 -0.02 -17.95 12.46
N TYR A 83 -0.95 -18.08 13.40
CA TYR A 83 -1.49 -16.94 14.14
C TYR A 83 -0.38 -16.19 14.91
N ASP A 84 0.50 -16.92 15.60
CA ASP A 84 1.59 -16.33 16.37
C ASP A 84 2.57 -15.56 15.49
N ALA A 85 2.86 -16.05 14.28
CA ALA A 85 3.69 -15.34 13.32
C ALA A 85 3.02 -14.04 12.85
N PHE A 86 1.71 -14.07 12.60
CA PHE A 86 0.94 -12.89 12.25
C PHE A 86 0.94 -11.85 13.38
N ILE A 87 0.63 -12.22 14.61
CA ILE A 87 0.62 -11.29 15.77
C ILE A 87 2.02 -10.73 16.02
N THR A 88 3.06 -11.56 15.91
CA THR A 88 4.45 -11.12 16.04
C THR A 88 4.79 -10.07 14.98
N ALA A 89 4.35 -10.26 13.74
CA ALA A 89 4.56 -9.28 12.67
C ALA A 89 3.72 -8.01 12.88
N ALA A 90 2.44 -8.12 13.25
CA ALA A 90 1.54 -6.99 13.48
C ALA A 90 2.08 -6.03 14.54
N ARG A 91 2.68 -6.55 15.62
CA ARG A 91 3.29 -5.74 16.69
C ARG A 91 4.48 -4.90 16.25
N ILE A 92 5.11 -5.23 15.11
CA ILE A 92 6.20 -4.41 14.52
C ILE A 92 5.63 -3.13 13.89
N PHE A 93 4.34 -3.13 13.55
CA PHE A 93 3.65 -2.01 12.91
C PHE A 93 2.58 -1.46 13.86
N PRO A 94 2.94 -0.58 14.81
CA PRO A 94 2.05 -0.16 15.89
C PRO A 94 0.82 0.64 15.45
N GLY A 95 0.70 1.00 14.17
CA GLY A 95 -0.48 1.64 13.59
C GLY A 95 -1.47 0.66 12.96
N PHE A 96 -1.07 -0.59 12.73
CA PHE A 96 -1.89 -1.63 12.13
C PHE A 96 -2.85 -2.23 13.16
N ASP A 97 -4.15 -2.26 12.88
CA ASP A 97 -5.21 -2.73 13.78
C ASP A 97 -5.32 -1.93 15.11
N THR A 98 -4.76 -0.73 15.15
CA THR A 98 -4.76 0.13 16.36
C THR A 98 -5.19 1.57 16.09
N THR A 99 -5.36 1.94 14.82
CA THR A 99 -5.66 3.32 14.41
C THR A 99 -7.14 3.50 14.06
N GLY A 100 -7.76 4.55 14.59
CA GLY A 100 -9.14 4.92 14.24
C GLY A 100 -10.22 4.17 15.01
N SER A 101 -11.42 4.17 14.45
CA SER A 101 -12.60 3.54 15.08
C SER A 101 -12.49 2.01 15.11
N LEU A 102 -13.37 1.34 15.85
CA LEU A 102 -13.48 -0.14 15.77
C LEU A 102 -13.79 -0.57 14.32
N GLU A 103 -14.71 0.13 13.66
CA GLU A 103 -15.07 -0.14 12.26
C GLU A 103 -13.85 -0.01 11.32
N THR A 104 -13.05 1.04 11.50
CA THR A 104 -11.83 1.30 10.73
C THR A 104 -10.83 0.16 10.86
N ARG A 105 -10.57 -0.28 12.09
CA ARG A 105 -9.60 -1.36 12.39
C ARG A 105 -10.08 -2.71 11.84
N THR A 106 -11.37 -3.01 12.02
CA THR A 106 -11.99 -4.21 11.42
C THR A 106 -11.90 -4.20 9.89
N ARG A 107 -12.12 -3.04 9.26
CA ARG A 107 -11.98 -2.86 7.81
C ARG A 107 -10.53 -3.00 7.35
N GLU A 108 -9.58 -2.44 8.10
CA GLU A 108 -8.15 -2.58 7.83
C GLU A 108 -7.72 -4.05 7.82
N LEU A 109 -8.15 -4.84 8.82
CA LEU A 109 -7.91 -6.29 8.86
C LEU A 109 -8.54 -7.01 7.67
N ALA A 110 -9.82 -6.74 7.37
CA ALA A 110 -10.52 -7.34 6.24
C ALA A 110 -9.79 -7.10 4.91
N ALA A 111 -9.36 -5.86 4.68
CA ALA A 111 -8.67 -5.49 3.46
C ALA A 111 -7.24 -6.05 3.40
N PHE A 112 -6.51 -6.10 4.52
CA PHE A 112 -5.19 -6.73 4.57
C PHE A 112 -5.26 -8.23 4.19
N PHE A 113 -6.17 -8.98 4.83
CA PHE A 113 -6.35 -10.39 4.50
C PHE A 113 -6.94 -10.57 3.09
N GLY A 114 -7.81 -9.68 2.65
CA GLY A 114 -8.42 -9.73 1.32
C GLY A 114 -7.37 -9.66 0.22
N GLN A 115 -6.49 -8.67 0.31
CA GLN A 115 -5.40 -8.47 -0.64
C GLN A 115 -4.39 -9.62 -0.61
N THR A 116 -3.91 -9.99 0.58
CA THR A 116 -2.90 -11.06 0.72
C THR A 116 -3.43 -12.45 0.35
N SER A 117 -4.73 -12.70 0.49
CA SER A 117 -5.34 -13.96 0.07
C SER A 117 -5.33 -14.11 -1.45
N GLN A 118 -5.70 -13.07 -2.20
CA GLN A 118 -5.55 -13.08 -3.66
C GLN A 118 -4.08 -13.26 -4.05
N GLU A 119 -3.16 -12.59 -3.36
CA GLU A 119 -1.72 -12.73 -3.64
C GLU A 119 -1.16 -14.12 -3.29
N THR A 120 -1.96 -15.04 -2.75
CA THR A 120 -1.52 -16.41 -2.47
C THR A 120 -2.32 -17.46 -3.26
N THR A 121 -3.31 -17.04 -4.06
CA THR A 121 -4.06 -17.93 -4.98
C THR A 121 -3.34 -18.15 -6.32
N GLY A 122 -2.25 -17.43 -6.60
CA GLY A 122 -1.33 -17.72 -7.70
C GLY A 122 -1.56 -16.93 -9.00
N ILE A 123 -2.42 -15.92 -9.00
CA ILE A 123 -2.62 -15.01 -10.14
C ILE A 123 -1.82 -13.75 -9.91
N HIS A 124 -0.68 -13.62 -10.61
CA HIS A 124 0.21 -12.49 -10.44
C HIS A 124 0.68 -11.96 -11.77
N THR A 125 0.64 -10.63 -11.88
CA THR A 125 1.30 -9.75 -12.86
C THR A 125 0.34 -9.10 -13.87
N GLY A 126 0.53 -7.79 -14.06
CA GLY A 126 -0.18 -6.97 -15.04
C GLY A 126 -0.96 -5.82 -14.39
N LEU A 127 -1.15 -4.74 -15.14
CA LEU A 127 -1.96 -3.61 -14.71
C LEU A 127 -3.42 -4.04 -14.48
N GLU A 128 -3.97 -3.81 -13.28
CA GLU A 128 -5.34 -4.22 -12.89
C GLU A 128 -6.37 -3.09 -12.98
N CYS A 129 -5.92 -1.83 -12.98
CA CYS A 129 -6.79 -0.66 -12.87
C CYS A 129 -6.82 0.19 -14.14
N GLY A 130 -7.91 0.93 -14.35
CA GLY A 130 -8.02 1.95 -15.39
C GLY A 130 -8.31 1.44 -16.79
N HIS A 131 -8.73 0.18 -16.94
CA HIS A 131 -9.03 -0.44 -18.23
C HIS A 131 -10.35 -1.21 -18.25
N GLY A 132 -11.26 -0.88 -17.31
CA GLY A 132 -12.56 -1.53 -17.18
C GLY A 132 -12.54 -2.71 -16.21
N VAL A 133 -13.51 -3.61 -16.36
CA VAL A 133 -13.68 -4.77 -15.47
C VAL A 133 -12.53 -5.75 -15.63
N ASP A 134 -11.98 -6.22 -14.51
CA ASP A 134 -10.86 -7.16 -14.44
C ASP A 134 -11.17 -8.28 -13.44
N ASP A 135 -11.01 -9.54 -13.85
CA ASP A 135 -11.30 -10.72 -13.02
C ASP A 135 -10.42 -10.76 -11.74
N ARG A 136 -9.21 -10.20 -11.78
CA ARG A 136 -8.32 -10.12 -10.62
C ARG A 136 -8.82 -9.14 -9.59
N VAL A 137 -9.37 -8.01 -10.04
CA VAL A 137 -10.02 -7.02 -9.17
C VAL A 137 -11.29 -7.61 -8.58
N ILE A 138 -12.08 -8.35 -9.36
CA ILE A 138 -13.25 -9.09 -8.85
C ILE A 138 -12.84 -10.08 -7.75
N ASP A 139 -11.76 -10.84 -7.93
CA ASP A 139 -11.27 -11.80 -6.93
C ASP A 139 -10.83 -11.10 -5.63
N ARG A 140 -10.09 -9.99 -5.73
CA ARG A 140 -9.71 -9.16 -4.57
C ARG A 140 -10.93 -8.64 -3.80
N ILE A 141 -11.93 -8.14 -4.53
CA ILE A 141 -13.20 -7.68 -3.95
C ILE A 141 -13.91 -8.85 -3.26
N GLY A 142 -13.99 -10.02 -3.90
CA GLY A 142 -14.65 -11.19 -3.33
C GLY A 142 -14.04 -11.67 -2.01
N PHE A 143 -12.71 -11.67 -1.89
CA PHE A 143 -12.05 -11.96 -0.61
C PHE A 143 -12.37 -10.89 0.45
N TYR A 144 -12.27 -9.62 0.08
CA TYR A 144 -12.58 -8.52 0.98
C TYR A 144 -14.03 -8.56 1.49
N GLU A 145 -15.00 -8.76 0.60
CA GLU A 145 -16.42 -8.91 0.94
C GLU A 145 -16.66 -10.07 1.91
N ARG A 146 -16.03 -11.23 1.66
CA ARG A 146 -16.11 -12.38 2.56
C ARG A 146 -15.57 -12.05 3.95
N TYR A 147 -14.45 -11.34 4.03
CA TYR A 147 -13.85 -10.98 5.31
C TYR A 147 -14.63 -9.90 6.04
N CYS A 148 -15.16 -8.91 5.34
CA CYS A 148 -16.11 -7.96 5.91
C CYS A 148 -17.35 -8.65 6.49
N LEU A 149 -17.88 -9.67 5.79
CA LEU A 149 -19.01 -10.46 6.27
C LEU A 149 -18.70 -11.23 7.56
N ILE A 150 -17.56 -11.94 7.61
CA ILE A 150 -17.12 -12.68 8.80
C ILE A 150 -16.92 -11.74 9.99
N LEU A 151 -16.37 -10.55 9.73
CA LEU A 151 -16.05 -9.56 10.74
C LEU A 151 -17.23 -8.64 11.12
N GLY A 152 -18.38 -8.79 10.46
CA GLY A 152 -19.58 -8.00 10.73
C GLY A 152 -19.43 -6.51 10.43
N VAL A 153 -18.63 -6.14 9.42
CA VAL A 153 -18.39 -4.73 9.03
C VAL A 153 -18.88 -4.47 7.60
N SER A 154 -19.31 -3.24 7.33
CA SER A 154 -19.61 -2.80 5.95
C SER A 154 -18.33 -2.66 5.13
N THR A 155 -18.40 -3.09 3.87
CA THR A 155 -17.31 -2.98 2.88
C THR A 155 -16.98 -1.53 2.55
N GLY A 156 -17.93 -0.61 2.72
CA GLY A 156 -17.82 0.77 2.26
C GLY A 156 -17.98 0.89 0.75
N ASP A 157 -17.61 2.06 0.22
CA ASP A 157 -17.71 2.38 -1.20
C ASP A 157 -16.34 2.23 -1.92
N ASN A 158 -16.33 2.43 -3.24
CA ASN A 158 -15.10 2.48 -4.07
C ASN A 158 -14.28 1.19 -4.03
N LEU A 159 -14.95 0.04 -4.11
CA LEU A 159 -14.32 -1.29 -4.02
C LEU A 159 -13.47 -1.64 -5.24
N ASP A 160 -13.76 -1.06 -6.39
CA ASP A 160 -13.05 -1.32 -7.63
C ASP A 160 -12.14 -0.16 -8.05
N CYS A 161 -11.20 -0.48 -8.94
CA CYS A 161 -10.35 0.48 -9.61
C CYS A 161 -10.55 0.48 -11.14
N TYR A 162 -11.70 0.00 -11.64
CA TYR A 162 -11.94 -0.22 -13.07
C TYR A 162 -11.73 1.05 -13.90
N ASN A 163 -12.14 2.19 -13.34
CA ASN A 163 -12.05 3.50 -13.97
C ASN A 163 -11.00 4.42 -13.32
N GLN A 164 -10.20 3.91 -12.39
CA GLN A 164 -9.18 4.70 -11.71
C GLN A 164 -7.91 4.75 -12.53
N ARG A 165 -7.33 5.95 -12.70
CA ARG A 165 -6.02 6.09 -13.33
C ARG A 165 -4.96 5.41 -12.45
N PRO A 166 -4.11 4.54 -13.00
CA PRO A 166 -3.01 3.93 -12.27
C PRO A 166 -2.06 4.98 -11.67
N PHE A 167 -1.62 4.76 -10.43
CA PHE A 167 -0.66 5.67 -9.77
C PHE A 167 0.67 5.80 -10.51
N ASN A 168 1.09 4.74 -11.21
CA ASN A 168 2.34 4.70 -11.96
C ASN A 168 2.27 5.46 -13.30
N ASP A 169 1.08 5.96 -13.68
CA ASP A 169 0.91 6.78 -14.88
C ASP A 169 1.13 8.28 -14.60
N ASP A 170 1.39 8.67 -13.35
CA ASP A 170 1.76 10.04 -12.97
C ASP A 170 3.27 10.14 -12.71
N PRO A 171 4.01 10.98 -13.45
CA PRO A 171 5.44 11.21 -13.23
C PRO A 171 5.79 11.82 -11.85
N GLN A 172 4.81 12.17 -11.01
CA GLN A 172 5.04 12.74 -9.67
C GLN A 172 4.91 11.74 -8.50
N THR A 173 4.29 10.57 -8.66
CA THR A 173 4.07 9.60 -7.57
C THR A 173 5.16 8.53 -7.52
N SER A 174 6.31 8.91 -6.96
CA SER A 174 7.38 7.98 -6.59
C SER A 174 6.94 7.12 -5.38
N TYR A 175 6.60 5.85 -5.64
CA TYR A 175 6.57 4.74 -4.66
C TYR A 175 5.96 5.06 -3.29
N GLY A 176 4.63 5.27 -3.26
CA GLY A 176 3.87 5.13 -2.03
C GLY A 176 3.40 3.68 -1.88
N VAL A 177 3.86 2.98 -0.84
CA VAL A 177 3.16 1.81 -0.31
C VAL A 177 1.68 2.20 -0.19
N LEU A 178 0.76 1.33 -0.61
CA LEU A 178 -0.67 1.48 -0.39
C LEU A 178 -0.90 1.80 1.10
N LYS A 179 -0.99 3.09 1.45
CA LYS A 179 -1.78 3.51 2.59
C LYS A 179 -3.20 3.29 2.12
N MET A 180 -3.79 2.18 2.56
CA MET A 180 -5.25 2.06 2.63
C MET A 180 -5.72 3.20 3.52
N SER A 181 -5.94 4.36 2.90
CA SER A 181 -6.61 5.48 3.52
C SER A 181 -8.05 5.03 3.73
N VAL A 182 -8.35 4.46 4.89
CA VAL A 182 -9.74 4.38 5.33
C VAL A 182 -10.15 5.83 5.53
N GLN A 183 -10.94 6.36 4.60
CA GLN A 183 -11.45 7.73 4.69
C GLN A 183 -12.23 7.87 6.01
N GLU A 184 -11.91 8.92 6.76
CA GLU A 184 -12.57 9.34 8.02
C GLU A 184 -14.04 9.71 7.79
#